data_AF-A0A851UV73-F1
#
_entry.id   AF-A0A851UV73-F1
#
_cell.length_a   1.000
_cell.length_b   1.000
_cell.length_c   1.000
_cell.angle_alpha   90.00
_cell.angle_beta   90.00
_cell.angle_gamma   90.00
#
_symmetry.space_group_name_H-M   'P 1'
#
loop_
_entity.id
_entity.type
_entity.pdbx_description
1 polymer ?
#
loop_
_entity_poly.entity_id
_entity_poly.type
_entity_poly.pdbx_seq_one_letter_code
_entity_poly.pdbx_strand_id
1 'polypeptide(L)' 'VFVILGSTYTGTFEDVQAMSDELDKYEAQTGIHVPIHVDAASGGFVAPFAYPKYTWDFKIPRVQSINASGHKYGMSS' A
#
# COMPACT_ATOMS: atom_id res chain seq x y z
N VAL A 1 3.61 8.48 -5.21
CA VAL A 1 3.25 7.26 -5.97
C VAL A 1 1.99 6.65 -5.37
N PHE A 2 1.11 6.08 -6.20
CA PHE A 2 -0.07 5.33 -5.77
C PHE A 2 0.21 3.83 -5.95
N VAL A 3 -0.07 3.04 -4.91
CA VAL A 3 0.05 1.57 -4.97
C VAL A 3 -1.31 0.97 -4.57
N ILE A 4 -1.84 0.07 -5.41
CA ILE A 4 -3.18 -0.50 -5.25
C ILE A 4 -3.11 -1.84 -4.52
N LEU A 5 -3.82 -1.92 -3.40
CA LEU A 5 -3.90 -3.11 -2.58
C LEU A 5 -5.28 -3.75 -2.69
N GLY A 6 -5.41 -4.61 -3.70
CA GLY A 6 -6.65 -5.26 -4.08
C GLY A 6 -7.27 -4.54 -5.27
N SER A 7 -6.61 -4.65 -6.43
CA SER A 7 -7.11 -4.11 -7.69
C SER A 7 -8.58 -4.48 -7.92
N THR A 8 -9.38 -3.48 -8.29
CA THR A 8 -10.82 -3.65 -8.55
C THR A 8 -11.11 -4.72 -9.61
N TYR A 9 -10.14 -4.99 -10.51
CA TYR A 9 -10.32 -5.92 -11.63
C TYR A 9 -9.75 -7.32 -11.37
N THR A 10 -8.66 -7.45 -10.61
CA THR A 10 -7.93 -8.73 -10.45
C THR A 10 -7.72 -9.17 -9.00
N GLY A 11 -8.02 -8.32 -8.01
CA GLY A 11 -7.75 -8.57 -6.60
C GLY A 11 -6.26 -8.62 -6.24
N THR A 12 -5.37 -8.33 -7.19
CA THR A 12 -3.92 -8.41 -7.00
C THR A 12 -3.45 -7.32 -6.03
N PHE A 13 -2.48 -7.67 -5.19
CA PHE A 13 -1.75 -6.74 -4.35
C PHE A 13 -0.49 -6.30 -5.10
N GLU A 14 -0.34 -5.01 -5.30
CA GLU A 14 0.94 -4.46 -5.75
C GLU A 14 1.95 -4.50 -4.60
N ASP A 15 3.22 -4.75 -4.94
CA ASP A 15 4.31 -4.88 -3.97
C ASP A 15 4.80 -3.50 -3.52
N VAL A 16 4.23 -3.03 -2.40
CA VAL A 16 4.56 -1.71 -1.81
C VAL A 16 6.03 -1.65 -1.38
N GLN A 17 6.62 -2.76 -0.94
CA GLN A 17 8.00 -2.81 -0.51
C GLN A 17 8.94 -2.66 -1.70
N ALA A 18 8.72 -3.41 -2.78
CA ALA A 18 9.51 -3.27 -3.99
C ALA A 18 9.46 -1.85 -4.58
N MET A 19 8.28 -1.20 -4.51
CA MET A 19 8.14 0.20 -4.91
C MET A 19 8.95 1.15 -4.00
N SER A 20 8.93 0.90 -2.68
CA SER A 20 9.73 1.69 -1.73
C SER A 20 11.22 1.60 -2.05
N ASP A 21 11.72 0.38 -2.29
CA ASP A 21 13.13 0.11 -2.57
C ASP A 21 13.60 0.79 -3.88
N GLU A 22 12.72 0.86 -4.89
CA GLU A 22 13.05 1.54 -6.14
C GLU A 22 13.07 3.07 -5.97
N LEU A 23 12.16 3.62 -5.16
CA LEU A 23 12.16 5.04 -4.81
C LEU A 23 13.36 5.42 -3.95
N ASP A 24 13.87 4.52 -3.10
CA ASP A 24 15.13 4.71 -2.37
C ASP A 24 16.32 4.87 -3.32
N LYS A 25 16.40 4.04 -4.37
CA LYS A 25 17.45 4.18 -5.40
C LYS A 25 17.31 5.48 -6.16
N TYR A 26 16.09 5.85 -6.54
CA TYR A 26 15.81 7.10 -7.25
C TYR A 26 16.21 8.31 -6.41
N GLU A 27 15.88 8.34 -5.12
CA GLU A 27 16.27 9.41 -4.21
C GLU A 27 17.80 9.47 -4.04
N ALA A 28 18.48 8.32 -3.94
CA ALA A 28 19.93 8.27 -3.87
C ALA A 28 20.62 8.86 -5.12
N GLN A 29 20.00 8.74 -6.30
CA GLN A 29 20.52 9.27 -7.56
C GLN A 29 20.18 10.75 -7.79
N THR A 30 19.02 11.20 -7.31
CA THR A 30 18.47 12.52 -7.68
C THR A 30 18.35 13.50 -6.53
N GLY A 31 18.42 13.02 -5.28
CA GLY A 31 18.09 13.78 -4.07
C GLY A 31 16.59 14.05 -3.89
N ILE A 32 15.72 13.51 -4.76
CA ILE A 32 14.28 13.77 -4.72
C ILE A 32 13.58 12.68 -3.92
N HIS A 33 13.01 13.08 -2.78
CA HIS A 33 12.14 12.22 -2.00
C HIS A 33 10.73 12.15 -2.59
N VAL A 34 10.22 10.93 -2.83
CA VAL A 34 8.86 10.69 -3.32
C VAL A 34 8.10 9.82 -2.31
N PRO A 35 6.98 10.30 -1.74
CA PRO A 35 6.17 9.53 -0.80
C PRO A 35 5.20 8.56 -1.51
N ILE A 36 4.75 7.55 -0.78
CA ILE A 36 3.77 6.55 -1.20
C ILE A 36 2.43 6.79 -0.50
N HIS A 37 1.37 6.79 -1.29
CA HIS A 37 -0.01 6.61 -0.85
C HIS A 37 -0.46 5.21 -1.24
N VAL A 38 -1.03 4.46 -0.30
CA VAL A 38 -1.58 3.12 -0.57
C VAL A 38 -3.09 3.22 -0.69
N ASP A 39 -3.64 2.87 -1.85
CA ASP A 39 -5.08 2.67 -2.00
C ASP A 39 -5.44 1.25 -1.53
N ALA A 40 -5.89 1.14 -0.29
CA ALA A 40 -6.29 -0.11 0.34
C ALA A 40 -7.80 -0.15 0.61
N ALA A 41 -8.60 0.50 -0.25
CA ALA A 41 -10.05 0.59 -0.10
C ALA A 41 -10.72 -0.76 0.21
N SER A 42 -10.31 -1.83 -0.49
CA SER A 42 -10.75 -3.21 -0.26
C SER A 42 -9.74 -4.01 0.59
N GLY A 43 -8.47 -4.02 0.19
CA GLY A 43 -7.43 -4.86 0.82
C GLY A 43 -7.08 -4.47 2.25
N GLY A 44 -7.37 -3.24 2.67
CA GLY A 44 -7.00 -2.73 4.00
C GLY A 44 -7.67 -3.45 5.17
N PHE A 45 -8.85 -4.04 4.93
CA PHE A 45 -9.54 -4.90 5.91
C PHE A 45 -9.39 -6.41 5.63
N VAL A 46 -8.55 -6.79 4.66
CA VAL A 46 -8.30 -8.21 4.31
C VAL A 46 -6.86 -8.58 4.63
N ALA A 47 -5.88 -7.82 4.13
CA ALA A 47 -4.47 -8.13 4.22
C ALA A 47 -3.96 -8.31 5.66
N PRO A 48 -4.35 -7.48 6.66
CA PRO A 48 -3.88 -7.66 8.05
C PRO A 48 -4.29 -8.98 8.69
N PHE A 49 -5.43 -9.54 8.27
CA PHE A 49 -6.01 -10.74 8.87
C PHE A 49 -5.65 -12.01 8.11
N ALA A 50 -5.73 -11.96 6.77
CA ALA A 50 -5.43 -13.09 5.91
C ALA A 50 -3.92 -13.27 5.66
N TYR A 51 -3.15 -12.18 5.66
CA TYR A 51 -1.72 -12.17 5.34
C TYR A 51 -0.92 -11.30 6.32
N PRO A 52 -0.93 -11.59 7.64
CA PRO A 52 -0.37 -10.71 8.67
C PRO A 52 1.14 -10.44 8.55
N LYS A 53 1.86 -11.28 7.79
CA LYS A 53 3.30 -11.14 7.52
C LYS A 53 3.61 -10.29 6.28
N TYR A 54 2.61 -10.00 5.46
CA TYR A 54 2.78 -9.15 4.28
C TYR A 54 3.00 -7.70 4.74
N THR A 55 4.09 -7.09 4.30
CA THR A 55 4.48 -5.74 4.70
C THR A 55 4.08 -4.77 3.61
N TRP A 56 3.14 -3.88 3.94
CA TRP A 56 2.53 -2.97 2.96
C TRP A 56 2.03 -1.65 3.58
N ASP A 57 1.98 -1.59 4.91
CA ASP A 57 1.39 -0.51 5.69
C ASP A 57 2.46 0.49 6.15
N PHE A 58 2.17 1.25 7.20
CA PHE A 58 3.08 2.24 7.79
C PHE A 58 4.38 1.67 8.35
N LYS A 59 4.59 0.35 8.34
CA LYS A 59 5.92 -0.24 8.59
C LYS A 59 6.94 0.16 7.51
N ILE A 60 6.47 0.53 6.31
CA ILE A 60 7.31 1.03 5.21
C ILE A 60 7.44 2.55 5.36
N PRO A 61 8.63 3.12 5.60
CA PRO A 61 8.80 4.55 5.90
C PRO A 61 8.27 5.52 4.82
N ARG A 62 8.26 5.08 3.56
CA ARG A 62 7.74 5.87 2.44
C ARG A 62 6.22 5.95 2.41
N VAL A 63 5.50 5.05 3.09
CA VAL A 63 4.04 5.07 3.17
C VAL A 63 3.61 6.17 4.12
N GLN A 64 3.12 7.27 3.55
CA GLN A 64 2.71 8.47 4.30
C GLN A 64 1.20 8.56 4.48
N SER A 65 0.43 7.81 3.70
CA SER A 65 -1.03 7.77 3.82
C SER A 65 -1.60 6.49 3.24
N ILE A 66 -2.72 6.04 3.83
CA ILE A 66 -3.46 4.84 3.43
C ILE A 66 -4.96 5.18 3.52
N ASN A 67 -5.76 4.78 2.55
CA ASN A 67 -7.23 4.79 2.66
C ASN A 67 -7.79 3.36 2.82
N ALA A 68 -8.99 3.23 3.40
CA ALA A 68 -9.74 1.99 3.46
C ALA A 68 -11.24 2.30 3.45
N SER A 69 -12.07 1.47 2.80
CA SER A 69 -13.52 1.67 2.72
C SER A 69 -14.25 0.71 3.67
N GLY A 70 -14.88 1.26 4.72
CA GLY A 70 -15.61 0.47 5.72
C GLY A 70 -16.76 -0.36 5.15
N HIS A 71 -17.48 0.16 4.14
CA HIS A 71 -18.59 -0.53 3.47
C HIS A 71 -18.14 -1.60 2.45
N LYS A 72 -16.82 -1.84 2.30
CA LYS A 72 -16.31 -2.97 1.53
C LYS A 72 -16.10 -4.15 2.46
N TYR A 73 -14.88 -4.34 2.95
CA TYR A 73 -14.53 -5.44 3.86
C TYR A 73 -14.45 -5.00 5.33
N GLY A 74 -14.77 -3.75 5.65
CA GLY A 74 -14.80 -3.24 7.02
C GLY A 74 -16.11 -3.47 7.77
N MET A 75 -17.07 -4.19 7.18
CA MET A 75 -18.37 -4.57 7.77
C MET A 75 -19.18 -3.40 8.34
N SER A 76 -19.09 -2.22 7.72
CA SER A 76 -19.89 -1.05 8.09
C SER A 76 -21.01 -0.85 7.08
N SER A 77 -22.24 -0.64 7.56
CA SER A 77 -23.42 -0.31 6.77
C SER A 77 -23.46 1.16 6.36
#